data_AF-A0A352F9Z2-F1
#
_entry.id   AF-A0A352F9Z2-F1
#
_cell.length_a   1.000
_cell.length_b   1.000
_cell.length_c   1.000
_cell.angle_alpha   90.00
_cell.angle_beta   90.00
_cell.angle_gamma   90.00
#
_symmetry.space_group_name_H-M   'P 1'
#
loop_
_entity.id
_entity.type
_entity.pdbx_description
1 polymer ?
#
loop_
_entity_poly.entity_id
_entity_poly.type
_entity_poly.pdbx_seq_one_letter_code
_entity_poly.pdbx_strand_id
1 'polypeptide(L)' 'MLTSSREEKDLVECYRLGANSYVVKPVDISQFIDSIKAVGQYWAIINVVPVV' A
#
# COMPACT_ATOMS: atom_id res chain seq x y z
N MET A 1 -3.28 1.78 1.69
CA MET A 1 -2.91 2.26 3.05
C MET A 1 -1.44 1.94 3.31
N LEU A 2 -0.67 2.91 3.82
CA LEU A 2 0.70 2.69 4.31
C LEU A 2 0.69 2.83 5.83
N THR A 3 1.12 1.80 6.56
CA THR A 3 0.92 1.72 8.02
C THR A 3 2.03 0.95 8.71
N SER A 4 2.28 1.22 9.99
CA SER A 4 3.22 0.44 10.80
C SER A 4 2.61 -0.84 11.38
N SER A 5 1.27 -1.00 11.31
CA SER A 5 0.60 -2.17 11.87
C SER A 5 0.84 -3.41 11.00
N ARG A 6 1.24 -4.51 11.67
CA ARG A 6 1.40 -5.86 11.10
C ARG A 6 0.33 -6.82 11.60
N GLU A 7 -0.65 -6.32 12.35
CA GLU A 7 -1.71 -7.14 12.93
C GLU A 7 -2.66 -7.63 11.84
N GLU A 8 -2.93 -8.93 11.83
CA GLU A 8 -3.82 -9.55 10.84
C GLU A 8 -5.23 -8.95 10.86
N LYS A 9 -5.72 -8.62 12.06
CA LYS A 9 -7.03 -7.97 12.23
C LYS A 9 -7.11 -6.64 11.48
N ASP A 10 -6.05 -5.84 11.51
CA ASP A 10 -6.01 -4.54 10.84
C ASP A 10 -5.95 -4.70 9.32
N LEU A 11 -5.19 -5.69 8.83
CA LEU A 11 -5.14 -6.05 7.41
C LEU A 11 -6.54 -6.42 6.89
N VAL A 12 -7.20 -7.37 7.55
CA VAL A 12 -8.53 -7.87 7.15
C VAL A 12 -9.55 -6.74 7.18
N GLU A 13 -9.57 -5.96 8.25
CA GLU A 13 -10.52 -4.86 8.40
C GLU A 13 -10.31 -3.77 7.33
N CYS A 14 -9.07 -3.43 7.00
CA CYS A 14 -8.78 -2.44 5.96
C CYS A 14 -9.30 -2.88 4.58
N TYR A 15 -9.10 -4.14 4.21
CA TYR A 15 -9.66 -4.65 2.96
C TYR A 15 -11.18 -4.75 3.01
N ARG A 16 -11.77 -5.11 4.15
CA ARG A 16 -13.24 -5.10 4.34
C ARG A 16 -13.84 -3.71 4.12
N LEU A 17 -13.12 -2.65 4.49
CA LEU A 17 -13.52 -1.26 4.31
C LEU A 17 -13.23 -0.70 2.90
N GLY A 18 -12.73 -1.52 1.98
CA GLY A 18 -12.54 -1.15 0.58
C GLY A 18 -11.16 -0.58 0.24
N ALA A 19 -10.15 -0.78 1.09
CA ALA A 19 -8.78 -0.43 0.72
C ALA A 19 -8.34 -1.24 -0.50
N ASN A 20 -7.79 -0.56 -1.52
CA ASN A 20 -7.29 -1.25 -2.70
C ASN A 20 -6.00 -2.05 -2.44
N SER A 21 -5.20 -1.61 -1.46
CA SER A 21 -3.95 -2.26 -1.08
C SER A 21 -3.52 -1.89 0.34
N TYR A 22 -2.79 -2.79 1.00
CA TYR A 22 -2.21 -2.61 2.34
C TYR A 22 -0.68 -2.78 2.28
N VAL A 23 0.05 -1.75 2.70
CA VAL A 23 1.51 -1.71 2.69
C VAL A 23 2.00 -1.48 4.11
N VAL A 24 2.77 -2.41 4.64
CA VAL A 24 3.45 -2.23 5.93
C VAL A 24 4.69 -1.37 5.71
N LYS A 25 4.81 -0.29 6.46
CA LYS A 25 5.95 0.64 6.43
C LYS A 25 7.24 -0.12 6.75
N PRO A 26 8.21 -0.17 5.82
CA PRO A 26 9.54 -0.69 6.13
C PRO A 26 10.20 0.18 7.19
N VAL A 27 10.92 -0.46 8.11
CA VAL A 27 11.67 0.23 9.18
C VAL A 27 12.95 0.83 8.60
N ASP A 28 13.61 0.09 7.71
CA ASP A 28 14.80 0.56 7.02
C ASP A 28 14.46 1.62 5.97
N ILE A 29 15.24 2.70 5.95
CA ILE A 29 14.97 3.86 5.08
C ILE A 29 15.20 3.55 3.60
N SER A 30 16.16 2.67 3.27
CA SER A 30 16.41 2.30 1.88
C SER A 30 15.23 1.48 1.33
N GLN A 31 14.77 0.49 2.11
CA GLN A 31 13.58 -0.30 1.78
C GLN A 31 12.31 0.57 1.70
N PHE A 32 12.20 1.58 2.56
CA PHE A 32 11.09 2.53 2.53
C PHE A 32 11.07 3.29 1.20
N ILE A 33 12.21 3.86 0.79
CA ILE A 33 12.32 4.60 -0.46
C ILE A 33 11.96 3.70 -1.65
N ASP A 34 12.47 2.47 -1.69
CA ASP A 34 12.18 1.54 -2.78
C ASP A 34 10.70 1.13 -2.82
N SER A 35 10.10 0.91 -1.65
CA SER A 35 8.67 0.60 -1.55
C SER A 35 7.80 1.75 -2.04
N ILE A 36 8.13 3.00 -1.69
CA ILE A 36 7.39 4.18 -2.17
C ILE A 36 7.55 4.36 -3.68
N LYS A 37 8.75 4.14 -4.24
CA LYS A 37 8.95 4.17 -5.70
C LYS A 37 8.09 3.13 -6.41
N ALA A 38 8.06 1.90 -5.91
CA ALA A 38 7.24 0.82 -6.49
C ALA A 38 5.74 1.13 -6.40
N VAL A 39 5.27 1.62 -5.25
CA VAL A 39 3.88 2.06 -5.07
C VAL A 39 3.54 3.20 -6.04
N GLY A 40 4.43 4.19 -6.18
CA GLY A 40 4.27 5.29 -7.14
C GLY A 40 4.20 4.82 -8.59
N GLN A 41 5.09 3.91 -9.01
CA GLN A 41 5.06 3.32 -10.34
C GLN A 41 3.76 2.56 -10.61
N TYR A 42 3.33 1.74 -9.65
CA TYR A 42 2.07 1.01 -9.75
C TYR A 42 0.90 1.98 -9.96
N TRP A 43 0.71 2.97 -9.08
CA TRP A 43 -0.46 3.83 -9.13
C TRP A 43 -0.45 4.85 -10.28
N ALA A 44 0.70 5.43 -10.60
CA ALA A 44 0.77 6.55 -11.53
C ALA A 44 1.01 6.13 -12.99
N ILE A 45 1.62 4.95 -13.21
CA ILE A 45 2.07 4.53 -14.54
C ILE A 45 1.34 3.26 -14.99
N ILE A 46 1.17 2.29 -14.09
CA ILE A 46 0.64 0.97 -14.45
C ILE A 46 -0.88 0.90 -14.28
N ASN A 47 -1.39 1.43 -13.17
CA ASN A 47 -2.79 1.31 -12.80
C ASN A 47 -3.66 2.13 -13.75
N VAL A 48 -4.62 1.46 -14.38
CA VAL A 48 -5.69 2.11 -15.14
C VAL A 48 -6.86 2.32 -14.19
N VAL A 49 -7.12 3.56 -13.82
CA VAL A 49 -8.26 3.88 -12.95
C VAL A 49 -9.58 3.60 -13.69
N PRO A 50 -10.62 3.08 -13.00
CA PRO A 50 -11.93 2.90 -13.61
C PRO A 50 -12.48 4.25 -14.07
N VAL A 51 -12.95 4.32 -15.31
CA VAL A 51 -13.74 5.44 -15.79
C VAL A 51 -15.17 5.19 -15.31
N VAL A 52 -15.47 5.69 -14.13
CA VAL A 52 -16.86 5.77 -13.62
C VAL A 52 -17.64 6.82 -14.39
#